data_AF-Q6LMQ4-F1
#
_entry.id   AF-Q6LMQ4-F1
#
_cell.length_a   1.000
_cell.length_b   1.000
_cell.length_c   1.000
_cell.angle_alpha   90.00
_cell.angle_beta   90.00
_cell.angle_gamma   90.00
#
_symmetry.space_group_name_H-M   'P 1'
#
loop_
_entity.id
_entity.type
_entity.pdbx_description
1 polymer ?
#
loop_
_entity_poly.entity_id
_entity_poly.type
_entity_poly.pdbx_seq_one_letter_code
_entity_poly.pdbx_strand_id
1 'polypeptide(L)'
;MIIDDDENYHEGYWTFNYYDRVDCVDFERSTVEDYDPKDARHYVEKFVFKSEVLAAIPEEERLMFQPKKIDKAYTILHKKIVDIFNKHNVETLRFIKVADWEYGKQF
;
A
#
# COMPACT_ATOMS: atom_id res chain seq x y z
N MET A 1 -14.63 10.98 -14.76
CA MET A 1 -15.90 11.42 -14.17
C MET A 1 -16.10 10.73 -12.83
N ILE A 2 -16.19 11.50 -11.76
CA ILE A 2 -16.65 11.07 -10.43
C ILE A 2 -17.90 11.88 -10.11
N ILE A 3 -18.85 11.28 -9.41
CA ILE A 3 -20.06 11.96 -8.91
C ILE A 3 -19.91 12.05 -7.40
N ASP A 4 -20.08 13.24 -6.81
CA ASP A 4 -20.02 13.44 -5.36
C ASP A 4 -21.37 13.16 -4.67
N ASP A 5 -21.41 13.26 -3.35
CA ASP A 5 -22.61 12.98 -2.54
C ASP A 5 -23.77 13.97 -2.80
N ASP A 6 -23.48 15.12 -3.41
CA ASP A 6 -24.45 16.15 -3.80
C ASP A 6 -24.89 16.02 -5.28
N GLU A 7 -24.58 14.88 -5.93
CA GLU A 7 -24.84 14.59 -7.34
C GLU A 7 -24.11 15.50 -8.35
N ASN A 8 -23.06 16.21 -7.92
CA ASN A 8 -22.26 17.02 -8.83
C ASN A 8 -21.26 16.17 -9.62
N TYR A 9 -21.13 16.50 -10.90
CA TYR A 9 -20.21 15.83 -11.82
C TYR A 9 -18.84 16.49 -11.78
N HIS A 10 -17.81 15.68 -11.50
CA HIS A 10 -16.41 16.11 -11.48
C HIS A 10 -15.65 15.49 -12.65
N GLU A 11 -15.26 16.32 -13.60
CA GLU A 11 -14.40 15.95 -14.72
C GLU A 11 -12.91 16.13 -14.40
N GLY A 12 -12.03 15.51 -15.20
CA GLY A 12 -10.57 15.57 -15.00
C GLY A 12 -10.01 14.61 -13.94
N TYR A 13 -10.88 13.83 -13.30
CA TYR A 13 -10.50 12.75 -12.38
C TYR A 13 -10.45 11.39 -13.10
N TRP A 14 -9.48 10.58 -12.67
CA TRP A 14 -9.28 9.21 -13.12
C TRP A 14 -8.97 8.32 -11.93
N THR A 15 -9.38 7.05 -12.01
CA THR A 15 -9.06 6.04 -10.99
C THR A 15 -7.68 5.44 -11.27
N PHE A 16 -6.76 5.58 -10.32
CA PHE A 16 -5.49 4.86 -10.36
C PHE A 16 -5.72 3.39 -9.98
N ASN A 17 -5.16 2.47 -10.77
CA ASN A 17 -5.32 1.03 -10.57
C ASN A 17 -3.96 0.34 -10.57
N TYR A 18 -3.86 -0.76 -9.82
CA TYR A 18 -2.73 -1.68 -9.87
C TYR A 18 -3.07 -2.86 -10.78
N TYR A 19 -2.18 -3.18 -11.72
CA TYR A 19 -2.36 -4.33 -12.60
C TYR A 19 -2.23 -5.67 -11.85
N ASP A 20 -1.24 -5.78 -10.97
CA ASP A 20 -1.03 -6.95 -10.11
C ASP A 20 -0.54 -6.51 -8.73
N ARG A 21 -0.57 -7.47 -7.80
CA ARG A 21 -0.06 -7.36 -6.44
C ARG A 21 1.26 -8.13 -6.31
N VAL A 22 2.08 -7.76 -5.33
CA VAL A 22 3.41 -8.34 -5.11
C VAL A 22 3.40 -9.28 -3.89
N ASP A 23 3.90 -10.51 -4.06
CA ASP A 23 4.08 -11.46 -2.94
C ASP A 23 5.38 -11.17 -2.17
N CYS A 24 5.39 -10.05 -1.45
CA CYS A 24 6.57 -9.53 -0.78
C CYS A 24 6.48 -9.55 0.75
N VAL A 25 5.39 -10.05 1.34
CA VAL A 25 5.23 -10.07 2.81
C VAL A 25 5.87 -11.33 3.38
N ASP A 26 6.69 -11.13 4.40
CA ASP A 26 7.27 -12.19 5.21
C ASP A 26 6.35 -12.42 6.41
N PHE A 27 5.35 -13.30 6.25
CA PHE A 27 4.32 -13.53 7.28
C PHE A 27 4.89 -14.17 8.55
N GLU A 28 5.96 -14.95 8.45
CA GLU A 28 6.64 -15.57 9.61
C GLU A 28 7.34 -14.52 10.49
N ARG A 29 7.76 -13.40 9.91
CA ARG A 29 8.46 -12.30 10.62
C ARG A 29 7.58 -11.08 10.87
N SER A 30 6.41 -11.02 10.24
CA SER A 30 5.40 -9.99 10.45
C SER A 30 4.58 -10.28 11.72
N THR A 31 3.94 -9.25 12.26
CA THR A 31 2.90 -9.46 13.28
C THR A 31 1.57 -9.64 12.57
N VAL A 32 0.95 -10.81 12.76
CA VAL A 32 -0.28 -11.22 12.06
C VAL A 32 -1.28 -11.74 13.09
N GLU A 33 -2.51 -11.24 13.03
CA GLU A 33 -3.61 -11.74 13.87
C GLU A 33 -4.04 -13.12 13.38
N ASP A 34 -4.13 -14.09 14.29
CA ASP A 34 -4.55 -15.48 14.04
C ASP A 34 -3.90 -16.12 12.79
N TYR A 35 -2.57 -16.05 12.69
CA TYR A 35 -1.85 -16.56 11.52
C TYR A 35 -2.08 -18.06 11.25
N ASP A 36 -2.75 -18.38 10.14
CA ASP A 36 -2.76 -19.70 9.50
C ASP A 36 -2.15 -19.58 8.09
N PRO A 37 -1.02 -20.25 7.77
CA PRO A 37 -0.39 -20.18 6.45
C PRO A 37 -1.26 -20.71 5.30
N LYS A 38 -2.37 -21.39 5.60
CA LYS A 38 -3.34 -21.88 4.60
C LYS A 38 -4.38 -20.83 4.23
N ASP A 39 -4.48 -19.74 4.99
CA ASP A 39 -5.44 -18.69 4.69
C ASP A 39 -5.11 -17.97 3.39
N ALA A 40 -6.15 -17.58 2.66
CA ALA A 40 -6.00 -16.84 1.42
C ALA A 40 -5.55 -15.38 1.64
N ARG A 41 -5.84 -14.83 2.83
CA ARG A 41 -5.53 -13.46 3.23
C ARG A 41 -5.28 -13.41 4.73
N HIS A 42 -4.38 -12.54 5.14
CA HIS A 42 -4.02 -12.34 6.53
C HIS A 42 -4.25 -10.91 6.96
N TYR A 43 -4.60 -10.75 8.23
CA TYR A 43 -4.67 -9.46 8.89
C TYR A 43 -3.31 -9.13 9.52
N VAL A 44 -2.58 -8.22 8.89
CA VAL A 44 -1.20 -7.87 9.30
C VAL A 44 -1.22 -6.63 10.16
N GLU A 45 -0.75 -6.73 11.40
CA GLU A 45 -0.62 -5.61 12.33
C GLU A 45 0.71 -4.87 12.17
N LYS A 46 1.76 -5.57 11.74
CA LYS A 46 3.07 -5.00 11.44
C LYS A 46 3.76 -5.73 10.30
N PHE A 47 4.17 -4.99 9.28
CA PHE A 47 4.79 -5.56 8.08
C PHE A 47 6.28 -5.81 8.25
N VAL A 48 6.73 -6.99 7.82
CA VAL A 48 8.09 -7.26 7.40
C VAL A 48 8.05 -7.69 5.94
N PHE A 49 8.84 -7.03 5.09
CA PHE A 49 8.92 -7.37 3.67
C PHE A 49 10.17 -8.22 3.37
N LYS A 50 9.99 -9.16 2.44
CA LYS A 50 11.04 -9.95 1.79
C LYS A 50 11.87 -9.02 0.90
N SER A 51 13.04 -8.60 1.40
CA SER A 51 13.88 -7.63 0.71
C SER A 51 14.42 -8.19 -0.61
N GLU A 52 14.66 -9.49 -0.68
CA GLU A 52 15.09 -10.22 -1.87
C GLU A 52 14.04 -10.19 -2.99
N VAL A 53 12.75 -10.32 -2.65
CA VAL A 53 11.65 -10.25 -3.63
C VAL A 53 11.56 -8.83 -4.19
N LEU A 54 11.58 -7.83 -3.31
CA LEU A 54 11.50 -6.44 -3.74
C LEU A 54 12.75 -6.00 -4.50
N ALA A 55 13.94 -6.53 -4.18
CA ALA A 55 15.18 -6.18 -4.86
C ALA A 55 15.31 -6.82 -6.25
N ALA A 56 14.61 -7.94 -6.50
CA ALA A 56 14.55 -8.58 -7.81
C ALA A 56 13.68 -7.80 -8.82
N ILE A 57 12.78 -6.93 -8.35
CA ILE A 57 11.94 -6.08 -9.20
C ILE A 57 12.71 -4.78 -9.50
N PRO A 58 12.85 -4.37 -10.78
CA PRO A 58 13.45 -3.09 -11.13
C PRO A 58 12.83 -1.94 -10.37
N GLU A 59 13.63 -0.93 -9.99
CA GLU A 59 13.11 0.15 -9.15
C GLU A 59 11.96 0.91 -9.80
N GLU A 60 12.05 1.21 -11.10
CA GLU A 60 10.98 1.82 -11.89
C GLU A 60 9.66 1.04 -11.85
N GLU A 61 9.70 -0.27 -11.65
CA GLU A 61 8.53 -1.16 -11.63
C GLU A 61 7.95 -1.37 -10.22
N ARG A 62 8.65 -0.94 -9.16
CA ARG A 62 8.23 -1.10 -7.74
C ARG A 62 8.03 0.22 -7.00
N LEU A 63 7.92 1.33 -7.73
CA LEU A 63 7.70 2.66 -7.12
C LEU A 63 6.39 2.74 -6.33
N MET A 64 5.38 1.98 -6.73
CA MET A 64 4.11 1.84 -6.03
C MET A 64 3.60 0.42 -6.22
N PHE A 65 3.12 -0.23 -5.16
CA PHE A 65 2.57 -1.58 -5.26
C PHE A 65 1.59 -1.90 -4.12
N GLN A 66 0.84 -2.98 -4.31
CA GLN A 66 0.00 -3.57 -3.27
C GLN A 66 0.51 -4.96 -2.90
N PRO A 67 0.62 -5.32 -1.61
CA PRO A 67 1.04 -6.66 -1.22
C PRO A 67 -0.06 -7.72 -1.50
N LYS A 68 0.35 -8.93 -1.88
CA LYS A 68 -0.53 -10.11 -2.00
C LYS A 68 -0.89 -10.67 -0.62
N LYS A 69 -2.01 -11.40 -0.57
CA LYS A 69 -2.50 -12.13 0.62
C LYS A 69 -2.74 -11.25 1.86
N ILE A 70 -3.10 -9.99 1.66
CA ILE A 70 -3.54 -9.08 2.74
C ILE A 70 -5.04 -8.87 2.65
N ASP A 71 -5.69 -8.82 3.81
CA ASP A 71 -7.12 -8.55 3.97
C ASP A 71 -7.52 -7.17 3.38
N LYS A 72 -6.63 -6.18 3.53
CA LYS A 72 -6.79 -4.81 3.06
C LYS A 72 -5.87 -4.49 1.89
N ALA A 73 -6.35 -3.61 1.00
CA ALA A 73 -5.63 -3.16 -0.18
C ALA A 73 -4.65 -2.01 0.14
N TYR A 74 -3.68 -2.24 1.02
CA TYR A 74 -2.67 -1.24 1.36
C TYR A 74 -1.85 -0.85 0.14
N THR A 75 -1.74 0.46 -0.10
CA THR A 75 -0.86 1.04 -1.13
C THR A 75 0.48 1.35 -0.51
N ILE A 76 1.53 0.69 -0.98
CA ILE A 76 2.92 0.92 -0.58
C ILE A 76 3.58 1.82 -1.62
N LEU A 77 4.25 2.87 -1.16
CA LEU A 77 4.91 3.87 -1.99
C LEU A 77 6.40 3.90 -1.69
N HIS A 78 7.21 3.88 -2.74
CA HIS A 78 8.63 4.16 -2.63
C HIS A 78 8.84 5.63 -2.25
N LYS A 79 9.91 5.90 -1.50
CA LYS A 79 10.21 7.25 -1.00
C LYS A 79 10.25 8.30 -2.12
N LYS A 80 10.74 7.95 -3.32
CA LYS A 80 10.76 8.87 -4.48
C LYS A 80 9.38 9.43 -4.82
N ILE A 81 8.33 8.61 -4.72
CA ILE A 81 6.95 9.05 -4.97
C ILE A 81 6.45 9.94 -3.83
N VAL A 82 6.72 9.55 -2.58
CA VAL A 82 6.39 10.35 -1.39
C VAL A 82 7.05 11.73 -1.45
N ASP A 83 8.33 11.80 -1.86
CA ASP A 83 9.08 13.04 -2.00
C ASP A 83 8.46 13.97 -3.07
N ILE A 84 7.90 13.41 -4.15
CA ILE A 84 7.17 14.19 -5.16
C ILE A 84 5.89 14.78 -4.55
N PHE A 85 5.07 13.98 -3.86
CA PHE A 85 3.85 14.48 -3.21
C PHE A 85 4.15 15.57 -2.19
N ASN A 86 5.18 15.38 -1.37
CA ASN A 86 5.61 16.37 -0.38
C ASN A 86 6.09 17.67 -1.04
N LYS A 87 6.83 17.59 -2.15
CA LYS A 87 7.28 18.78 -2.90
C LYS A 87 6.10 19.62 -3.42
N HIS A 88 4.98 18.98 -3.74
CA HIS A 88 3.77 19.64 -4.20
C HIS A 88 2.80 20.03 -3.07
N ASN A 89 3.20 19.88 -1.79
CA ASN A 89 2.39 20.20 -0.62
C ASN A 89 0.98 19.58 -0.67
N VAL A 90 0.88 18.30 -1.03
CA VAL A 90 -0.40 17.59 -1.02
C VAL A 90 -0.82 17.31 0.42
N GLU A 91 -1.79 18.08 0.92
CA GLU A 91 -2.27 18.00 2.31
C GLU A 91 -3.32 16.89 2.53
N THR A 92 -3.89 16.36 1.46
CA THR A 92 -4.97 15.35 1.51
C THR A 92 -4.46 13.93 1.77
N LEU A 93 -3.14 13.72 1.77
CA LEU A 93 -2.52 12.40 1.92
C LEU A 93 -1.65 12.35 3.18
N ARG A 94 -1.79 11.27 3.94
CA ARG A 94 -0.92 10.96 5.08
C ARG A 94 0.00 9.80 4.72
N PHE A 95 1.31 10.03 4.73
CA PHE A 95 2.31 8.99 4.51
C PHE A 95 2.86 8.50 5.84
N ILE A 96 2.84 7.18 6.04
CA ILE A 96 3.40 6.52 7.21
C ILE A 96 4.51 5.60 6.72
N LYS A 97 5.69 5.68 7.34
CA LYS A 97 6.77 4.73 7.04
C LYS A 97 6.30 3.33 7.44
N VAL A 98 6.47 2.36 6.54
CA VAL A 98 6.02 0.98 6.78
C VAL A 98 6.63 0.39 8.06
N ALA A 99 7.89 0.71 8.36
CA ALA A 99 8.56 0.25 9.59
C ALA A 99 7.93 0.80 10.89
N ASP A 100 7.29 1.98 10.80
CA ASP A 100 6.61 2.64 11.92
C ASP A 100 5.09 2.37 11.88
N TRP A 101 4.61 1.66 10.87
CA TRP A 101 3.19 1.38 10.70
C TRP A 101 2.75 0.28 11.66
N GLU A 102 1.64 0.55 12.33
CA GLU A 102 0.95 -0.37 13.23
C GLU A 102 -0.54 -0.20 12.99
N TYR A 103 -1.30 -1.27 13.19
CA TYR A 103 -2.74 -1.20 13.07
C TYR A 103 -3.33 -0.08 13.94
N GLY A 104 -4.20 0.72 13.34
CA GLY A 104 -4.88 1.85 13.99
C GLY A 104 -4.31 3.21 13.58
N LYS A 105 -3.08 3.29 13.08
CA LYS A 105 -2.48 4.56 12.61
C LYS A 105 -3.11 5.11 11.33
N GLN A 106 -3.94 4.32 10.65
CA GLN A 106 -4.71 4.74 9.47
C GLN A 106 -5.92 5.64 9.80
N PHE A 107 -6.33 5.70 11.08
CA PHE A 107 -7.42 6.53 11.56
C PHE A 107 -6.91 7.85 12.18
#